data_AF-A0A7C8YEP5-F1
#
_entry.id   AF-A0A7C8YEP5-F1
#
_cell.length_a   1.000
_cell.length_b   1.000
_cell.length_c   1.000
_cell.angle_alpha   90.00
_cell.angle_beta   90.00
_cell.angle_gamma   90.00
#
_symmetry.space_group_name_H-M   'P 1'
#
loop_
_entity.id
_entity.type
_entity.pdbx_description
1 polymer ?
#
loop_
_entity_poly.entity_id
_entity_poly.type
_entity_poly.pdbx_seq_one_letter_code
_entity_poly.pdbx_strand_id
1 'polypeptide(L)'
;TEDWMNDKIPVFSGIDSSYSLPDNVAMITLQELENGKTLLRLAHLYEIGEDKDLSIMARVELKKLFTNKKIVNVTEMSLSVNQERAEMEKKRLVWKVDKSSKEETKRGGPVDPVECVVELAPMEIRTFLLDLEYIQIYGV
;
A
#
# COMPACT_ATOMS: atom_id res chain seq x y z
N THR A 1 -17.02 -44.28 13.14
CA THR A 1 -16.01 -44.42 12.08
C THR A 1 -15.87 -43.04 11.46
N GLU A 2 -14.65 -42.51 11.43
CA GLU A 2 -14.20 -41.42 10.51
C GLU A 2 -14.91 -40.06 10.56
N ASP A 3 -14.68 -39.24 11.59
CA ASP A 3 -15.07 -37.80 11.57
C ASP A 3 -14.00 -36.84 12.10
N TRP A 4 -12.80 -37.35 12.45
CA TRP A 4 -11.71 -36.53 13.01
C TRP A 4 -10.70 -36.03 11.96
N MET A 5 -10.74 -36.59 10.74
CA MET A 5 -9.74 -36.32 9.70
C MET A 5 -10.08 -35.12 8.80
N ASN A 6 -11.23 -34.46 8.97
CA ASN A 6 -11.70 -33.51 7.96
C ASN A 6 -11.27 -32.05 8.09
N ASP A 7 -10.79 -31.52 9.23
CA ASP A 7 -11.07 -30.08 9.43
C ASP A 7 -9.94 -29.14 9.87
N LYS A 8 -8.69 -29.34 9.44
CA LYS A 8 -7.69 -28.27 9.52
C LYS A 8 -6.81 -28.19 8.28
N ILE A 9 -7.36 -27.64 7.21
CA ILE A 9 -6.53 -27.10 6.12
C ILE A 9 -5.66 -26.00 6.75
N PRO A 10 -4.32 -26.11 6.73
CA PRO A 10 -3.47 -25.07 7.30
C PRO A 10 -3.66 -23.77 6.51
N VAL A 11 -4.19 -22.74 7.16
CA VAL A 11 -4.35 -21.39 6.59
C VAL A 11 -3.24 -20.50 7.15
N PHE A 12 -2.61 -19.72 6.29
CA PHE A 12 -1.61 -18.73 6.66
C PHE A 12 -2.12 -17.33 6.33
N SER A 13 -1.90 -16.38 7.25
CA SER A 13 -2.06 -14.95 7.01
C SER A 13 -0.77 -14.24 7.39
N GLY A 14 -0.30 -13.36 6.51
CA GLY A 14 0.83 -12.46 6.79
C GLY A 14 0.42 -11.13 7.44
N ILE A 15 -0.88 -10.84 7.51
CA ILE A 15 -1.47 -9.61 8.03
C ILE A 15 -2.00 -9.86 9.46
N ASP A 16 -2.07 -8.81 10.28
CA ASP A 16 -2.70 -8.86 11.60
C ASP A 16 -4.12 -9.46 11.56
N SER A 17 -4.46 -10.36 12.48
CA SER A 17 -5.76 -11.03 12.52
C SER A 17 -6.96 -10.09 12.71
N SER A 18 -6.73 -8.90 13.28
CA SER A 18 -7.76 -7.87 13.49
C SER A 18 -7.83 -6.85 12.37
N TYR A 19 -6.98 -6.98 11.34
CA TYR A 19 -6.85 -6.00 10.27
C TYR A 19 -7.15 -6.58 8.90
N SER A 20 -7.94 -5.85 8.13
CA SER A 20 -8.15 -6.07 6.70
C SER A 20 -7.82 -4.79 5.95
N LEU A 21 -7.47 -4.93 4.68
CA LEU A 21 -7.42 -3.76 3.80
C LEU A 21 -8.82 -3.12 3.72
N PRO A 22 -8.90 -1.79 3.55
CA PRO A 22 -10.15 -1.13 3.20
C PRO A 22 -10.75 -1.75 1.92
N ASP A 23 -12.08 -1.86 1.85
CA ASP A 23 -12.78 -2.50 0.72
C ASP A 23 -12.53 -1.78 -0.64
N ASN A 24 -12.15 -0.50 -0.58
CA ASN A 24 -11.81 0.30 -1.76
C ASN A 24 -10.32 0.23 -2.15
N VAL A 25 -9.52 -0.63 -1.51
CA VAL A 25 -8.08 -0.80 -1.78
C VAL A 25 -7.71 -2.25 -2.06
N ALA A 26 -6.88 -2.46 -3.08
CA ALA A 26 -6.26 -3.75 -3.36
C ALA A 26 -4.72 -3.69 -3.32
N MET A 27 -4.10 -4.75 -2.81
CA MET A 27 -2.68 -5.02 -2.98
C MET A 27 -2.47 -5.73 -4.32
N ILE A 28 -1.99 -4.99 -5.32
CA ILE A 28 -1.83 -5.50 -6.69
C ILE A 28 -0.42 -6.05 -6.96
N THR A 29 0.55 -5.75 -6.09
CA THR A 29 1.89 -6.34 -6.17
C THR A 29 2.46 -6.47 -4.76
N LEU A 30 2.97 -7.67 -4.46
CA LEU A 30 3.84 -7.94 -3.33
C LEU A 30 4.97 -8.84 -3.83
N GLN A 31 6.19 -8.32 -3.89
CA GLN A 31 7.32 -9.04 -4.48
C GLN A 31 8.61 -8.73 -3.73
N GLU A 32 9.39 -9.76 -3.41
CA GLU A 32 10.77 -9.60 -2.93
C GLU A 32 11.72 -9.38 -4.12
N LEU A 33 12.58 -8.36 -4.02
CA LEU A 33 13.58 -8.03 -5.03
C LEU A 33 14.93 -8.65 -4.68
N GLU A 34 15.82 -8.78 -5.68
CA GLU A 34 17.15 -9.38 -5.52
C GLU A 34 18.03 -8.69 -4.47
N ASN A 35 17.79 -7.40 -4.20
CA ASN A 35 18.49 -6.63 -3.18
C ASN A 35 17.90 -6.78 -1.77
N GLY A 36 16.97 -7.71 -1.56
CA GLY A 36 16.29 -7.96 -0.29
C GLY A 36 15.16 -6.98 0.05
N LYS A 37 14.93 -5.95 -0.77
CA LYS A 37 13.81 -5.02 -0.57
C LYS A 37 12.51 -5.64 -1.06
N THR A 38 11.39 -5.24 -0.46
CA THR A 38 10.05 -5.67 -0.88
C THR A 38 9.36 -4.58 -1.68
N LEU A 39 8.93 -4.90 -2.90
CA LEU A 39 8.07 -4.08 -3.73
C LEU A 39 6.61 -4.29 -3.34
N LEU A 40 5.94 -3.19 -2.96
CA LEU A 40 4.53 -3.15 -2.64
C LEU A 40 3.81 -2.16 -3.57
N ARG A 41 2.70 -2.59 -4.18
CA ARG A 41 1.78 -1.69 -4.88
C ARG A 41 0.38 -1.80 -4.31
N LEU A 42 -0.17 -0.64 -3.95
CA LEU A 42 -1.53 -0.47 -3.46
C LEU A 42 -2.30 0.36 -4.50
N ALA A 43 -3.52 -0.09 -4.83
CA ALA A 43 -4.39 0.59 -5.77
C ALA A 43 -5.74 0.88 -5.14
N HIS A 44 -6.23 2.10 -5.32
CA HIS A 44 -7.62 2.43 -5.07
C HIS A 44 -8.48 1.94 -6.24
N LEU A 45 -9.56 1.22 -5.94
CA LEU A 45 -10.33 0.50 -6.96
C LEU A 45 -11.38 1.37 -7.67
N TYR A 46 -11.87 2.41 -7.02
CA TYR A 46 -12.99 3.23 -7.50
C TYR A 46 -12.54 4.59 -8.04
N GLU A 47 -13.30 5.10 -9.02
CA GLU A 47 -13.22 6.48 -9.51
C GLU A 47 -14.03 7.45 -8.63
N ILE A 48 -13.72 8.76 -8.73
CA ILE A 48 -14.46 9.81 -8.03
C ILE A 48 -15.94 9.74 -8.44
N GLY A 49 -16.83 9.58 -7.45
CA GLY A 49 -18.27 9.59 -7.66
C GLY A 49 -18.87 8.29 -8.20
N GLU A 50 -18.07 7.24 -8.38
CA GLU A 50 -18.57 5.91 -8.76
C GLU A 50 -19.44 5.29 -7.66
N ASP A 51 -19.02 5.45 -6.40
CA ASP A 51 -19.72 4.99 -5.22
C ASP A 51 -19.67 6.07 -4.11
N LYS A 52 -20.73 6.17 -3.29
CA LYS A 52 -20.81 7.21 -2.26
C LYS A 52 -19.87 6.96 -1.07
N ASP A 53 -19.67 5.70 -0.74
CA ASP A 53 -18.97 5.27 0.46
C ASP A 53 -17.57 4.74 0.12
N LEU A 54 -17.36 4.23 -1.10
CA LEU A 54 -16.08 3.63 -1.53
C LEU A 54 -15.21 4.57 -2.38
N SER A 55 -15.78 5.58 -3.04
CA SER A 55 -15.01 6.60 -3.80
C SER A 55 -14.45 7.73 -2.94
N ILE A 56 -14.05 7.41 -1.71
CA ILE A 56 -13.43 8.34 -0.76
C ILE A 56 -11.99 7.96 -0.48
N MET A 57 -11.22 8.88 0.11
CA MET A 57 -9.82 8.63 0.42
C MET A 57 -9.65 7.46 1.41
N ALA A 58 -8.83 6.48 1.02
CA ALA A 58 -8.54 5.29 1.81
C ALA A 58 -7.24 5.45 2.60
N ARG A 59 -7.14 4.73 3.73
CA ARG A 59 -5.96 4.70 4.60
C ARG A 59 -5.52 3.28 4.84
N VAL A 60 -4.22 3.02 4.67
CA VAL A 60 -3.62 1.70 4.85
C VAL A 60 -2.46 1.78 5.83
N GLU A 61 -2.56 1.02 6.92
CA GLU A 61 -1.53 0.94 7.95
C GLU A 61 -0.50 -0.16 7.61
N LEU A 62 0.69 0.23 7.13
CA LEU A 62 1.69 -0.74 6.68
C LEU A 62 2.20 -1.64 7.83
N LYS A 63 2.24 -1.12 9.06
CA LYS A 63 2.66 -1.89 10.24
C LYS A 63 1.73 -3.08 10.54
N LYS A 64 0.44 -2.93 10.27
CA LYS A 64 -0.55 -4.01 10.44
C LYS A 64 -0.51 -5.02 9.29
N LEU A 65 -0.07 -4.59 8.10
CA LEU A 65 0.14 -5.48 6.96
C LEU A 65 1.37 -6.40 7.13
N PHE A 66 2.39 -5.95 7.86
CA PHE A 66 3.63 -6.69 8.07
C PHE A 66 3.92 -6.92 9.55
N THR A 67 3.04 -7.61 10.26
CA THR A 67 3.16 -7.81 11.73
C THR A 67 4.42 -8.56 12.15
N ASN A 68 4.87 -9.52 11.35
CA ASN A 68 6.04 -10.36 11.66
C ASN A 68 7.37 -9.73 11.23
N LYS A 69 7.33 -8.53 10.64
CA LYS A 69 8.51 -7.84 10.10
C LYS A 69 8.55 -6.41 10.60
N LYS A 70 9.73 -5.95 10.99
CA LYS A 70 9.95 -4.55 11.31
C LYS A 70 10.20 -3.78 10.02
N ILE A 71 9.40 -2.75 9.77
CA ILE A 71 9.62 -1.81 8.67
C ILE A 71 10.74 -0.86 9.09
N VAL A 72 11.89 -0.94 8.43
CA VAL A 72 13.05 -0.06 8.66
C VAL A 72 12.90 1.23 7.87
N ASN A 73 12.47 1.10 6.62
CA ASN A 73 12.32 2.24 5.71
C ASN A 73 11.20 2.00 4.70
N VAL A 74 10.53 3.08 4.30
CA VAL A 74 9.52 3.11 3.27
C VAL A 74 9.90 4.18 2.26
N THR A 75 10.18 3.77 1.03
CA THR A 75 10.53 4.70 -0.05
C THR A 75 9.47 4.64 -1.13
N GLU A 76 8.87 5.78 -1.44
CA GLU A 76 7.87 5.88 -2.51
C GLU A 76 8.52 6.11 -3.87
N MET A 77 8.12 5.29 -4.84
CA MET A 77 8.70 5.23 -6.18
C MET A 77 7.68 5.60 -7.26
N SER A 78 8.18 5.83 -8.47
CA SER A 78 7.38 5.82 -9.69
C SER A 78 6.73 4.44 -9.92
N LEU A 79 5.70 4.39 -10.77
CA LEU A 79 4.99 3.14 -11.10
C LEU A 79 5.92 2.04 -11.65
N SER A 80 6.93 2.46 -12.41
CA SER A 80 7.97 1.59 -13.00
C SER A 80 9.16 1.33 -12.07
N VAL A 81 9.13 1.83 -10.83
CA VAL A 81 10.17 1.59 -9.81
C VAL A 81 11.57 2.09 -10.21
N ASN A 82 11.64 3.09 -11.10
CA ASN A 82 12.93 3.59 -11.63
C ASN A 82 13.38 4.94 -11.04
N GLN A 83 12.49 5.66 -10.36
CA GLN A 83 12.74 6.99 -9.82
C GLN A 83 11.96 7.17 -8.52
N GLU A 84 12.51 7.92 -7.57
CA GLU A 84 11.77 8.31 -6.36
C GLU A 84 10.64 9.28 -6.72
N ARG A 85 9.46 9.11 -6.11
CA ARG A 85 8.29 9.98 -6.39
C ARG A 85 8.60 11.44 -6.07
N ALA A 86 9.31 11.70 -4.98
CA ALA A 86 9.66 13.05 -4.55
C ALA A 86 10.55 13.78 -5.57
N GLU A 87 11.45 13.08 -6.26
CA GLU A 87 12.29 13.66 -7.31
C GLU A 87 11.51 13.86 -8.62
N MET A 88 10.66 12.90 -8.97
CA MET A 88 9.81 12.97 -10.16
C MET A 88 8.85 14.16 -10.09
N GLU A 89 8.18 14.37 -8.95
CA GLU A 89 7.24 15.49 -8.78
C GLU A 89 7.94 16.85 -8.85
N LYS A 90 9.19 16.97 -8.38
CA LYS A 90 10.00 18.20 -8.53
C LYS A 90 10.33 18.53 -9.99
N LYS A 91 10.45 17.50 -10.84
CA LYS A 91 10.79 17.64 -12.28
C LYS A 91 9.55 17.76 -13.17
N ARG A 92 8.34 17.67 -12.61
CA ARG A 92 7.09 17.67 -13.37
C ARG A 92 6.82 19.04 -14.00
N LEU A 93 6.58 19.05 -15.31
CA LEU A 93 6.26 20.27 -16.04
C LEU A 93 4.88 20.80 -15.61
N VAL A 94 4.81 22.12 -15.39
CA VAL A 94 3.56 22.82 -15.07
C VAL A 94 2.99 23.41 -16.35
N TRP A 95 1.92 22.79 -16.84
CA TRP A 95 1.22 23.22 -18.06
C TRP A 95 0.11 24.21 -17.71
N LYS A 96 -0.01 25.28 -18.51
CA LYS A 96 -1.19 26.14 -18.50
C LYS A 96 -2.23 25.55 -19.43
N VAL A 97 -3.42 25.28 -18.92
CA VAL A 97 -4.52 24.67 -19.67
C VAL A 97 -5.66 25.68 -19.76
N ASP A 98 -6.15 25.96 -20.98
CA ASP A 98 -7.13 27.03 -21.27
C ASP A 98 -8.52 26.84 -20.63
N LYS A 99 -8.83 25.62 -20.17
CA LYS A 99 -10.11 25.26 -19.55
C LYS A 99 -9.88 24.30 -18.39
N SER A 100 -9.28 24.77 -17.30
CA SER A 100 -9.28 23.96 -16.06
C SER A 100 -10.65 24.07 -15.39
N SER A 101 -11.49 23.05 -15.56
CA SER A 101 -12.37 22.70 -14.43
C SER A 101 -11.42 22.45 -13.26
N LYS A 102 -11.55 23.25 -12.19
CA LYS A 102 -10.74 23.14 -10.98
C LYS A 102 -11.13 21.91 -10.17
N GLU A 103 -11.15 20.73 -10.80
CA GLU A 103 -11.11 19.49 -10.05
C GLU A 103 -9.64 19.23 -9.76
N GLU A 104 -9.16 19.85 -8.68
CA GLU A 104 -7.90 19.44 -8.07
C GLU A 104 -8.08 17.97 -7.69
N THR A 105 -7.46 17.08 -8.46
CA THR A 105 -7.38 15.67 -8.11
C THR A 105 -6.57 15.58 -6.83
N LYS A 106 -7.27 15.47 -5.71
CA LYS A 106 -6.67 15.23 -4.41
C LYS A 106 -5.88 13.93 -4.53
N ARG A 107 -4.59 13.97 -4.19
CA ARG A 107 -3.73 12.79 -4.12
C ARG A 107 -3.45 12.49 -2.66
N GLY A 108 -3.12 11.23 -2.36
CA GLY A 108 -2.65 10.84 -1.04
C GLY A 108 -1.42 11.64 -0.62
N GLY A 109 -1.35 11.98 0.67
CA GLY A 109 -0.21 12.69 1.25
C GLY A 109 1.08 11.86 1.24
N PRO A 110 2.22 12.49 1.58
CA PRO A 110 3.46 11.77 1.87
C PRO A 110 3.22 10.77 3.00
N VAL A 111 3.92 9.63 2.95
CA VAL A 111 3.82 8.61 4.00
C VAL A 111 4.43 9.14 5.30
N ASP A 112 3.69 9.03 6.39
CA ASP A 112 4.19 9.39 7.72
C ASP A 112 5.29 8.39 8.14
N PRO A 113 6.50 8.85 8.49
CA PRO A 113 7.62 7.95 8.83
C PRO A 113 7.43 7.24 10.18
N VAL A 114 6.63 7.80 11.08
CA VAL A 114 6.35 7.21 12.39
C VAL A 114 5.18 6.25 12.29
N GLU A 115 4.06 6.68 11.74
CA GLU A 115 2.83 5.86 11.68
C GLU A 115 2.87 4.84 10.54
N CYS A 116 3.67 5.08 9.49
CA CYS A 116 3.74 4.26 8.27
C CYS A 116 2.36 4.03 7.65
N VAL A 117 1.56 5.11 7.56
CA VAL A 117 0.21 5.11 6.98
C VAL A 117 0.27 5.66 5.57
N VAL A 118 -0.33 4.92 4.64
CA VAL A 118 -0.47 5.30 3.24
C VAL A 118 -1.90 5.77 2.99
N GLU A 119 -2.04 6.97 2.43
CA GLU A 119 -3.32 7.46 1.93
C GLU A 119 -3.41 7.21 0.41
N LEU A 120 -4.56 6.74 -0.06
CA LEU A 120 -4.85 6.58 -1.48
C LEU A 120 -6.10 7.37 -1.85
N ALA A 121 -5.98 8.25 -2.82
CA ALA A 121 -7.13 8.88 -3.44
C ALA A 121 -7.79 7.96 -4.47
N PRO A 122 -9.05 8.23 -4.88
CA PRO A 122 -9.71 7.52 -5.96
C PRO A 122 -8.82 7.38 -7.21
N MET A 123 -8.80 6.18 -7.79
CA MET A 123 -7.95 5.77 -8.92
C MET A 123 -6.43 5.95 -8.72
N GLU A 124 -5.93 6.16 -7.50
CA GLU A 124 -4.49 6.26 -7.25
C GLU A 124 -3.84 4.88 -7.11
N ILE A 125 -2.70 4.69 -7.77
CA ILE A 125 -1.80 3.55 -7.55
C ILE A 125 -0.50 4.09 -6.96
N ARG A 126 -0.15 3.64 -5.76
CA ARG A 126 1.10 4.02 -5.09
C ARG A 126 2.05 2.83 -5.02
N THR A 127 3.31 3.10 -5.30
CA THR A 127 4.37 2.08 -5.40
C THR A 127 5.44 2.37 -4.36
N PHE A 128 5.78 1.34 -3.57
CA PHE A 128 6.69 1.45 -2.45
C PHE A 128 7.78 0.39 -2.51
N LEU A 129 8.97 0.77 -2.09
CA LEU A 129 10.03 -0.14 -1.69
C LEU A 129 10.11 -0.13 -0.16
N LEU A 130 9.94 -1.31 0.43
CA LEU A 130 10.02 -1.53 1.86
C LEU A 130 11.32 -2.23 2.20
N ASP A 131 11.99 -1.71 3.21
CA ASP A 131 13.10 -2.39 3.86
C ASP A 131 12.57 -3.08 5.12
N LEU A 132 12.58 -4.41 5.11
CA LEU A 132 11.91 -5.25 6.11
C LEU A 132 12.93 -6.13 6.82
N GLU A 133 13.00 -6.01 8.14
CA GLU A 133 13.77 -6.91 9.00
C GLU A 133 12.86 -7.93 9.68
N TYR A 134 13.33 -9.17 9.85
CA TYR A 134 12.60 -10.12 10.68
C TYR A 134 12.68 -9.69 12.14
N ILE A 135 11.54 -9.70 12.83
CA ILE A 135 11.53 -9.57 14.28
C ILE A 135 12.12 -10.88 14.80
N GLN A 136 13.33 -10.84 15.36
CA GLN A 136 13.92 -11.98 16.06
C GLN A 136 13.09 -12.25 17.31
N ILE A 137 12.14 -13.18 17.17
CA ILE A 137 11.49 -13.80 18.32
C ILE A 137 12.53 -14.77 18.87
N TYR A 138 13.26 -14.36 19.91
CA TYR A 138 13.98 -15.32 20.73
C TYR A 138 12.94 -16.32 21.26
N GLY A 139 13.07 -17.57 20.83
CA GLY A 139 12.12 -18.63 21.14
C GLY A 139 11.89 -18.74 22.65
N VAL A 140 10.63 -18.96 23.01
CA VAL A 140 10.24 -19.55 24.29
C VAL A 140 10.11 -21.05 24.06
#